data_AF-L1ISD5-F1
#
_entry.id   AF-L1ISD5-F1
#
_cell.length_a   1.000
_cell.length_b   1.000
_cell.length_c   1.000
_cell.angle_alpha   90.00
_cell.angle_beta   90.00
_cell.angle_gamma   90.00
#
_symmetry.space_group_name_H-M   'P 1'
#
loop_
_entity.id
_entity.type
_entity.pdbx_description
1 polymer ?
#
loop_
_entity_poly.entity_id
_entity_poly.type
_entity_poly.pdbx_seq_one_letter_code
_entity_poly.pdbx_strand_id
1 'polypeptide(L)'
;MENFRQLQFCNGCNVCVLPWELAGHSCVRQRVLNGRNNHTLGHMGCSFQGVTVVEEFITEEVEGCWVREMDRDDRLWILSQSGRRKQEFGPKVNFKKEEVKIDPSGTIFPSWSQEFLQLCSSSSSLLSDFEAVELGLLEYEPLRGSCIAPHIDDSW
;
A
#
# COMPACT_ATOMS: atom_id res chain seq x y z
N MET A 1 -12.55 9.70 26.00
CA MET A 1 -12.33 8.69 24.96
C MET A 1 -12.75 9.32 23.65
N GLU A 2 -11.79 9.64 22.78
CA GLU A 2 -12.12 10.12 21.43
C GLU A 2 -12.75 8.97 20.66
N ASN A 3 -13.92 9.21 20.08
CA ASN A 3 -14.61 8.23 19.26
C ASN A 3 -13.99 8.25 17.85
N PHE A 4 -13.00 7.42 17.63
CA PHE A 4 -12.52 7.15 16.27
C PHE A 4 -13.64 6.47 15.48
N ARG A 5 -14.02 7.07 14.35
CA ARG A 5 -14.93 6.45 13.38
C ARG A 5 -14.10 5.89 12.24
N GLN A 6 -14.22 4.58 12.01
CA GLN A 6 -13.65 3.96 10.83
C GLN A 6 -14.53 4.29 9.61
N LEU A 7 -13.90 4.79 8.55
CA LEU A 7 -14.52 4.99 7.24
C LEU A 7 -13.90 4.02 6.23
N GLN A 8 -14.61 3.75 5.15
CA GLN A 8 -14.11 2.97 4.03
C GLN A 8 -14.12 3.84 2.76
N PHE A 9 -13.03 3.76 2.00
CA PHE A 9 -12.89 4.50 0.75
C PHE A 9 -13.46 3.69 -0.42
N CYS A 10 -14.36 4.30 -1.20
CA CYS A 10 -14.86 3.71 -2.44
C CYS A 10 -14.11 4.31 -3.64
N ASN A 11 -13.32 3.49 -4.33
CA ASN A 11 -12.53 3.92 -5.48
C ASN A 11 -13.42 4.54 -6.59
N GLY A 12 -14.45 3.83 -7.04
CA GLY A 12 -15.24 4.28 -8.19
C GLY A 12 -16.15 5.49 -7.94
N CYS A 13 -16.39 5.88 -6.69
CA CYS A 13 -17.07 7.15 -6.36
C CYS A 13 -16.14 8.21 -5.74
N ASN A 14 -14.88 7.87 -5.45
CA ASN A 14 -13.88 8.72 -4.81
C ASN A 14 -14.37 9.41 -3.52
N VAL A 15 -15.04 8.65 -2.63
CA VAL A 15 -15.53 9.15 -1.34
C VAL A 15 -15.36 8.13 -0.22
N CYS A 16 -15.24 8.65 1.00
CA CYS A 16 -15.25 7.87 2.24
C CYS A 16 -16.66 7.74 2.80
N VAL A 17 -17.06 6.52 3.17
CA VAL A 17 -18.40 6.19 3.68
C VAL A 17 -18.32 5.39 4.98
N LEU A 18 -19.43 5.31 5.72
CA LEU A 18 -19.49 4.47 6.91
C LEU A 18 -19.56 2.98 6.52
N PRO A 19 -18.91 2.07 7.27
CA PRO A 19 -18.83 0.65 6.91
C PRO A 19 -20.20 -0.02 6.65
N TRP A 20 -21.24 0.38 7.38
CA TRP A 20 -22.59 -0.17 7.23
C TRP A 20 -23.39 0.42 6.06
N GLU A 21 -23.00 1.57 5.52
CA GLU A 21 -23.66 2.17 4.35
C GLU A 21 -23.32 1.42 3.05
N LEU A 22 -22.26 0.62 3.05
CA LEU A 22 -21.88 -0.23 1.92
C LEU A 22 -22.78 -1.46 1.75
N ALA A 23 -23.47 -1.89 2.81
CA ALA A 23 -24.38 -3.03 2.76
C ALA A 23 -25.66 -2.73 1.95
N GLY A 24 -26.05 -1.46 1.84
CA GLY A 24 -27.28 -1.02 1.17
C GLY A 24 -27.11 -0.66 -0.31
N HIS A 25 -25.89 -0.62 -0.85
CA HIS A 25 -25.62 -0.13 -2.20
C HIS A 25 -24.74 -1.08 -3.02
N SER A 26 -25.10 -1.29 -4.30
CA SER A 26 -24.54 -2.32 -5.19
C SER A 26 -23.05 -2.17 -5.57
N CYS A 27 -22.38 -1.13 -5.10
CA CYS A 27 -20.99 -0.80 -5.39
C CYS A 27 -19.95 -1.85 -4.92
N VAL A 28 -20.10 -2.46 -3.74
CA VAL A 28 -19.13 -3.46 -3.22
C VAL A 28 -19.51 -4.87 -3.63
N ARG A 29 -20.81 -5.19 -3.67
CA ARG A 29 -21.30 -6.56 -3.87
C ARG A 29 -21.18 -7.09 -5.31
N GLN A 30 -21.15 -6.21 -6.32
CA GLN A 30 -21.16 -6.66 -7.72
C GLN A 30 -19.78 -6.96 -8.31
N ARG A 31 -18.70 -6.51 -7.67
CA ARG A 31 -17.33 -6.78 -8.14
C ARG A 31 -16.93 -8.25 -7.95
N VAL A 32 -17.31 -8.83 -6.81
CA VAL A 32 -17.06 -10.25 -6.48
C VAL A 32 -17.87 -11.22 -7.34
N LEU A 33 -19.01 -10.78 -7.91
CA LEU A 33 -19.94 -11.67 -8.60
C LEU A 33 -19.96 -11.52 -10.12
N ASN A 34 -19.80 -10.31 -10.69
CA ASN A 34 -20.13 -10.05 -12.10
C ASN A 34 -19.14 -9.17 -12.87
N GLY A 35 -18.02 -8.73 -12.27
CA GLY A 35 -17.00 -7.92 -12.96
C GLY A 35 -17.51 -6.58 -13.54
N ARG A 36 -18.64 -6.05 -13.03
CA ARG A 36 -19.25 -4.79 -13.50
C ARG A 36 -19.44 -3.81 -12.35
N ASN A 37 -18.97 -2.59 -12.55
CA ASN A 37 -19.09 -1.49 -11.62
C ASN A 37 -20.37 -0.68 -11.91
N ASN A 38 -21.51 -1.03 -11.30
CA ASN A 38 -22.72 -0.20 -11.38
C ASN A 38 -22.69 0.92 -10.33
N HIS A 39 -22.01 2.02 -10.64
CA HIS A 39 -22.00 3.26 -9.85
C HIS A 39 -23.22 4.16 -10.12
N THR A 40 -24.40 3.58 -10.33
CA THR A 40 -25.57 4.30 -10.87
C THR A 40 -26.23 5.29 -9.89
N LEU A 41 -25.92 5.21 -8.59
CA LEU A 41 -26.61 5.97 -7.54
C LEU A 41 -25.67 6.78 -6.62
N GLY A 42 -24.35 6.75 -6.83
CA GLY A 42 -23.37 7.50 -6.02
C GLY A 42 -23.29 7.05 -4.54
N HIS A 43 -22.35 7.61 -3.78
CA HIS A 43 -22.27 7.44 -2.32
C HIS A 43 -22.51 8.80 -1.65
N MET A 44 -23.31 8.84 -0.58
CA MET A 44 -23.34 10.00 0.32
C MET A 44 -22.18 9.87 1.32
N GLY A 45 -20.99 10.29 0.90
CA GLY A 45 -19.77 10.24 1.70
C GLY A 45 -19.08 11.60 1.80
N CYS A 46 -18.00 11.66 2.56
CA CYS A 46 -17.09 12.81 2.49
C CYS A 46 -16.05 12.58 1.39
N SER A 47 -15.73 13.63 0.63
CA SER A 47 -14.59 13.57 -0.30
C SER A 47 -13.31 13.40 0.49
N PHE A 48 -12.45 12.47 0.07
CA PHE A 48 -11.12 12.32 0.62
C PHE A 48 -10.11 12.62 -0.47
N GLN A 49 -9.47 13.77 -0.38
CA GLN A 49 -8.50 14.23 -1.37
C GLN A 49 -7.13 13.61 -1.10
N GLY A 50 -6.29 13.56 -2.14
CA GLY A 50 -4.92 13.05 -2.03
C GLY A 50 -4.80 11.52 -2.08
N VAL A 51 -5.89 10.79 -2.33
CA VAL A 51 -5.87 9.34 -2.55
C VAL A 51 -6.23 9.03 -3.99
N THR A 52 -5.50 8.10 -4.59
CA THR A 52 -5.77 7.53 -5.91
C THR A 52 -5.55 6.03 -5.83
N VAL A 53 -6.48 5.25 -6.38
CA VAL A 53 -6.36 3.78 -6.45
C VAL A 53 -6.33 3.38 -7.92
N VAL A 54 -5.21 2.78 -8.33
CA VAL A 54 -5.04 2.20 -9.67
C VAL A 54 -5.23 0.69 -9.56
N GLU A 55 -6.22 0.18 -10.26
CA GLU A 55 -6.59 -1.23 -10.23
C GLU A 55 -5.87 -1.97 -11.35
N GLU A 56 -5.54 -3.25 -11.13
CA GLU A 56 -4.82 -4.07 -12.12
C GLU A 56 -3.53 -3.38 -12.61
N PHE A 57 -2.80 -2.72 -11.69
CA PHE A 57 -1.62 -1.92 -12.00
C PHE A 57 -0.49 -2.73 -12.65
N ILE A 58 -0.39 -4.00 -12.26
CA ILE A 58 0.49 -5.01 -12.85
C ILE A 58 -0.32 -6.26 -13.17
N THR A 59 0.16 -7.09 -14.08
CA THR A 59 -0.47 -8.39 -14.38
C THR A 59 -0.06 -9.44 -13.35
N GLU A 60 -0.85 -10.52 -13.25
CA GLU A 60 -0.55 -11.66 -12.37
C GLU A 60 0.83 -12.28 -12.67
N GLU A 61 1.26 -12.29 -13.93
CA GLU A 61 2.57 -12.81 -14.31
C GLU A 61 3.72 -11.96 -13.77
N VAL A 62 3.57 -10.63 -13.84
CA VAL A 62 4.55 -9.67 -13.31
C VAL A 62 4.59 -9.74 -11.79
N GLU A 63 3.41 -9.75 -11.14
CA GLU A 63 3.30 -9.93 -9.69
C GLU A 63 4.02 -11.19 -9.24
N GLY A 64 3.70 -12.34 -9.85
CA GLY A 64 4.35 -13.60 -9.52
C GLY A 64 5.85 -13.62 -9.78
N CYS A 65 6.34 -12.86 -10.77
CA CYS A 65 7.77 -12.68 -11.02
C CYS A 65 8.44 -11.92 -9.87
N TRP A 66 7.91 -10.76 -9.51
CA TRP A 66 8.49 -9.92 -8.47
C TRP A 66 8.41 -10.55 -7.09
N VAL A 67 7.32 -11.24 -6.75
CA VAL A 67 7.22 -12.01 -5.49
C VAL A 67 8.34 -13.05 -5.41
N ARG A 68 8.60 -13.80 -6.49
CA ARG A 68 9.73 -14.75 -6.52
C ARG A 68 11.09 -14.07 -6.35
N GLU A 69 11.26 -12.85 -6.86
CA GLU A 69 12.48 -12.08 -6.65
C GLU A 69 12.61 -11.57 -5.20
N MET A 70 11.51 -11.13 -4.57
CA MET A 70 11.49 -10.71 -3.16
C MET A 70 11.86 -11.88 -2.23
N ASP A 71 11.36 -13.08 -2.52
CA ASP A 71 11.59 -14.29 -1.73
C ASP A 71 12.86 -15.05 -2.09
N ARG A 72 13.63 -14.56 -3.07
CA ARG A 72 14.87 -15.20 -3.54
C ARG A 72 15.89 -15.38 -2.41
N ASP A 73 15.96 -14.42 -1.48
CA ASP A 73 16.86 -14.48 -0.33
C ASP A 73 16.10 -14.32 1.00
N ASP A 74 15.71 -15.45 1.57
CA ASP A 74 14.94 -15.49 2.83
C ASP A 74 15.66 -14.81 4.01
N ARG A 75 17.00 -14.66 3.94
CA ARG A 75 17.80 -14.00 5.00
C ARG A 75 17.51 -12.51 5.14
N LEU A 76 16.91 -11.89 4.12
CA LEU A 76 16.51 -10.48 4.15
C LEU A 76 15.22 -10.27 4.95
N TRP A 77 14.43 -11.32 5.16
CA TRP A 77 13.19 -11.24 5.94
C TRP A 77 13.45 -11.20 7.43
N ILE A 78 12.97 -10.14 8.08
CA ILE A 78 13.02 -9.95 9.53
C ILE A 78 11.62 -10.09 10.11
N LEU A 79 11.47 -10.97 11.12
CA LEU A 79 10.20 -11.14 11.81
C LEU A 79 9.89 -9.95 12.73
N SER A 80 8.66 -9.44 12.66
CA SER A 80 8.17 -8.36 13.53
C SER A 80 7.33 -8.90 14.71
N GLN A 81 7.10 -8.03 15.71
CA GLN A 81 6.23 -8.34 16.86
C GLN A 81 4.76 -8.56 16.48
N SER A 82 4.30 -7.98 15.36
CA SER A 82 2.92 -8.12 14.88
C SER A 82 2.68 -9.39 14.05
N GLY A 83 3.62 -10.33 14.04
CA GLY A 83 3.51 -11.58 13.28
C GLY A 83 3.97 -11.50 11.83
N ARG A 84 3.93 -10.31 11.20
CA ARG A 84 4.42 -10.07 9.83
C ARG A 84 5.94 -10.17 9.71
N ARG A 85 6.45 -10.51 8.51
CA ARG A 85 7.86 -10.36 8.14
C ARG A 85 8.06 -9.05 7.36
N LYS A 86 9.27 -8.49 7.41
CA LYS A 86 9.63 -7.29 6.65
C LYS A 86 11.03 -7.35 6.03
N GLN A 87 11.20 -6.72 4.87
CA GLN A 87 12.50 -6.33 4.33
C GLN A 87 12.52 -4.80 4.24
N GLU A 88 13.64 -4.17 4.60
CA GLU A 88 13.79 -2.71 4.60
C GLU A 88 15.06 -2.33 3.83
N PHE A 89 14.91 -1.49 2.81
CA PHE A 89 16.00 -0.95 2.01
C PHE A 89 15.95 0.58 2.06
N GLY A 90 17.11 1.22 2.16
CA GLY A 90 17.19 2.67 2.29
C GLY A 90 17.90 3.14 3.56
N PRO A 91 17.90 4.46 3.81
CA PRO A 91 18.53 5.03 4.98
C PRO A 91 17.78 4.62 6.26
N LYS A 92 18.51 4.52 7.37
CA LYS A 92 17.91 4.25 8.68
C LYS A 92 17.54 5.56 9.35
N VAL A 93 16.26 5.78 9.57
CA VAL A 93 15.74 7.00 10.20
C VAL A 93 15.49 6.77 11.69
N ASN A 94 15.88 7.75 12.50
CA ASN A 94 15.50 7.84 13.91
C ASN A 94 14.64 9.09 14.11
N PHE A 95 13.32 8.92 14.02
CA PHE A 95 12.36 10.02 14.12
C PHE A 95 12.45 10.78 15.43
N LYS A 96 12.66 10.09 16.56
CA LYS A 96 12.78 10.73 17.88
C LYS A 96 13.99 11.66 17.99
N LYS A 97 15.05 11.38 17.26
CA LYS A 97 16.28 12.19 17.25
C LYS A 97 16.41 13.09 16.02
N GLU A 98 15.47 13.00 15.09
CA GLU A 98 15.55 13.67 13.77
C GLU A 98 16.88 13.35 13.04
N GLU A 99 17.36 12.10 13.18
CA GLU A 99 18.63 11.66 12.59
C GLU A 99 18.38 10.69 11.43
N VAL A 100 19.13 10.86 10.35
CA VAL A 100 19.16 9.93 9.21
C VAL A 100 20.54 9.34 9.07
N LYS A 101 20.63 8.01 9.09
CA LYS A 101 21.85 7.28 8.81
C LYS A 101 21.81 6.73 7.39
N ILE A 102 22.61 7.33 6.52
CA ILE A 102 22.80 6.89 5.15
C ILE A 102 23.90 5.83 5.13
N ASP A 103 23.69 4.76 4.36
CA ASP A 103 24.76 3.78 4.12
C ASP A 103 25.84 4.42 3.24
N PRO A 104 27.13 4.36 3.61
CA PRO A 104 28.22 4.91 2.78
C PRO A 104 28.29 4.32 1.37
N SER A 105 27.75 3.12 1.16
CA SER A 105 27.64 2.49 -0.16
C SER A 105 26.44 2.97 -1.00
N GLY A 106 25.61 3.86 -0.43
CA GLY A 106 24.38 4.36 -1.04
C GLY A 106 23.17 3.46 -0.77
N THR A 107 21.99 3.92 -1.17
CA THR A 107 20.77 3.10 -1.12
C THR A 107 20.80 2.08 -2.25
N ILE A 108 20.83 0.79 -1.90
CA ILE A 108 20.75 -0.30 -2.87
C ILE A 108 19.36 -0.90 -2.80
N PHE A 109 18.55 -0.63 -3.83
CA PHE A 109 17.27 -1.33 -4.01
C PHE A 109 17.44 -2.62 -4.83
N PRO A 110 16.58 -3.63 -4.61
CA PRO A 110 16.53 -4.80 -5.48
C PRO A 110 16.30 -4.41 -6.94
N SER A 111 16.91 -5.14 -7.89
CA SER A 111 16.84 -4.78 -9.32
C SER A 111 15.41 -4.69 -9.86
N TRP A 112 14.51 -5.56 -9.41
CA TRP A 112 13.10 -5.56 -9.83
C TRP A 112 12.38 -4.24 -9.49
N SER A 113 12.80 -3.55 -8.42
CA SER A 113 12.16 -2.30 -7.98
C SER A 113 12.31 -1.17 -9.00
N GLN A 114 13.34 -1.21 -9.85
CA GLN A 114 13.55 -0.21 -10.89
C GLN A 114 12.45 -0.29 -11.97
N GLU A 115 12.02 -1.50 -12.32
CA GLU A 115 10.90 -1.71 -13.26
C GLU A 115 9.59 -1.17 -12.66
N PHE A 116 9.36 -1.43 -11.36
CA PHE A 116 8.20 -0.90 -10.64
C PHE A 116 8.18 0.64 -10.65
N LEU A 117 9.31 1.29 -10.33
CA LEU A 117 9.39 2.76 -10.31
C LEU A 117 9.16 3.37 -11.70
N GLN A 118 9.69 2.75 -12.77
CA GLN A 118 9.42 3.17 -14.14
C GLN A 118 7.94 3.07 -14.50
N LEU A 119 7.28 1.98 -14.09
CA LEU A 119 5.84 1.82 -14.27
C LEU A 119 5.07 2.93 -13.54
N CYS A 120 5.42 3.22 -12.28
CA CYS A 120 4.83 4.32 -11.52
C CYS A 120 4.94 5.66 -12.25
N SER A 121 6.14 6.06 -12.68
CA SER A 121 6.36 7.31 -13.39
C SER A 121 5.63 7.38 -14.73
N SER A 122 5.47 6.26 -15.43
CA SER A 122 4.72 6.21 -16.70
C SER A 122 3.20 6.22 -16.52
N SER A 123 2.71 5.76 -15.35
CA SER A 123 1.28 5.60 -15.08
C SER A 123 0.58 6.89 -14.64
N SER A 124 1.32 7.84 -14.07
CA SER A 124 0.77 9.07 -13.52
C SER A 124 1.77 10.21 -13.60
N SER A 125 1.32 11.36 -14.11
CA SER A 125 2.12 12.59 -14.07
C SER A 125 2.44 13.05 -12.64
N LEU A 126 1.69 12.59 -11.63
CA LEU A 126 1.98 12.88 -10.22
C LEU A 126 3.27 12.21 -9.73
N LEU A 127 3.74 11.17 -10.43
CA LEU A 127 4.92 10.38 -10.07
C LEU A 127 6.06 10.57 -11.08
N SER A 128 5.97 11.58 -11.97
CA SER A 128 6.94 11.77 -13.06
C SER A 128 8.34 12.16 -12.58
N ASP A 129 8.40 12.82 -11.43
CA ASP A 129 9.61 13.29 -10.75
C ASP A 129 9.77 12.65 -9.36
N PHE A 130 9.04 11.56 -9.09
CA PHE A 130 9.13 10.83 -7.84
C PHE A 130 10.45 10.07 -7.73
N GLU A 131 11.18 10.29 -6.63
CA GLU A 131 12.39 9.55 -6.30
C GLU A 131 12.17 8.73 -5.02
N ALA A 132 12.28 7.40 -5.14
CA ALA A 132 12.19 6.52 -3.98
C ALA A 132 13.46 6.64 -3.13
N VAL A 133 13.28 6.93 -1.84
CA VAL A 133 14.36 7.00 -0.85
C VAL A 133 14.44 5.76 0.04
N GLU A 134 13.30 5.10 0.24
CA GLU A 134 13.13 3.90 1.06
C GLU A 134 12.20 2.91 0.34
N LEU A 135 12.44 1.62 0.55
CA LEU A 135 11.56 0.54 0.13
C LEU A 135 11.34 -0.41 1.30
N GLY A 136 10.08 -0.53 1.75
CA GLY A 136 9.64 -1.49 2.74
C GLY A 136 8.78 -2.59 2.10
N LEU A 137 9.18 -3.84 2.27
CA LEU A 137 8.37 -5.01 1.89
C LEU A 137 7.76 -5.62 3.14
N LEU A 138 6.47 -5.94 3.11
CA LEU A 138 5.74 -6.51 4.24
C LEU A 138 5.04 -7.80 3.80
N GLU A 139 5.24 -8.87 4.54
CA GLU A 139 4.56 -10.14 4.31
C GLU A 139 3.66 -10.50 5.48
N TYR A 140 2.40 -10.82 5.16
CA TYR A 140 1.36 -11.16 6.13
C TYR A 140 0.99 -12.65 6.02
N GLU A 141 1.14 -13.36 7.13
CA GLU A 141 0.79 -14.78 7.26
C GLU A 141 -0.43 -14.95 8.18
N PRO A 142 -1.57 -15.47 7.69
CA PRO A 142 -2.77 -15.69 8.51
C PRO A 142 -2.53 -16.62 9.71
N LEU A 143 -1.71 -17.66 9.55
CA LEU A 143 -1.39 -18.63 10.63
C LEU A 143 -0.68 -17.97 11.82
N ARG A 144 -0.06 -16.81 11.60
CA ARG A 144 0.62 -16.02 12.65
C ARG A 144 -0.26 -14.91 13.22
N GLY A 145 -1.48 -14.74 12.72
CA GLY A 145 -2.33 -13.59 13.05
C GLY A 145 -1.70 -12.26 12.62
N SER A 146 -0.94 -12.28 11.52
CA SER A 146 -0.19 -11.10 11.06
C SER A 146 -1.14 -9.95 10.76
N CYS A 147 -0.88 -8.77 11.31
CA CYS A 147 -1.75 -7.62 11.11
C CYS A 147 -0.97 -6.30 11.07
N ILE A 148 -1.66 -5.24 10.63
CA ILE A 148 -1.20 -3.87 10.75
C ILE A 148 -2.23 -3.10 11.58
N ALA A 149 -1.78 -2.49 12.67
CA ALA A 149 -2.64 -1.66 13.50
C ALA A 149 -2.91 -0.33 12.78
N PRO A 150 -4.08 0.31 13.00
CA PRO A 150 -4.31 1.68 12.53
C PRO A 150 -3.23 2.63 13.07
N HIS A 151 -2.58 3.38 12.20
CA HIS A 151 -1.54 4.35 12.54
C HIS A 151 -1.48 5.46 11.49
N ILE A 152 -0.73 6.51 11.80
CA ILE A 152 -0.27 7.52 10.86
C ILE A 152 1.22 7.24 10.67
N ASP A 153 1.71 7.32 9.44
CA ASP A 153 3.14 7.18 9.17
C ASP A 153 3.93 8.27 9.92
N ASP A 154 5.10 7.89 10.42
CA ASP A 154 5.96 8.82 11.14
C ASP A 154 6.36 9.99 10.22
N SER A 155 6.25 11.20 10.74
CA SER A 155 6.68 12.44 10.08
C SER A 155 7.44 13.31 11.07
N TRP A 156 8.26 14.23 10.56
CA TRP A 156 8.89 15.31 11.34
C TRP A 156 8.03 16.57 11.32
#